data_AF-A0A6A6I6R4-F1
#
_entry.id   AF-A0A6A6I6R4-F1
#
_cell.length_a   1.000
_cell.length_b   1.000
_cell.length_c   1.000
_cell.angle_alpha   90.00
_cell.angle_beta   90.00
_cell.angle_gamma   90.00
#
_symmetry.space_group_name_H-M   'P 1'
#
loop_
_entity.id
_entity.type
_entity.pdbx_description
1 polymer ?
#
loop_
_entity_poly.entity_id
_entity_poly.type
_entity_poly.pdbx_seq_one_letter_code
_entity_poly.pdbx_strand_id
1 'polypeptide(L)'
;MGAATSSLGPMSVPAIAVLFGIYILGLDSMYGLVARNGYIDALIDLRHNGPQYLPGSTNPVLTHFTGIALLDKLLTLAGVMFANVTDGSAPQLSLYGFYFAGQLVSIFTVIAIEGMREGNQGGIMALYPLWGCAMQGLGYGFTMPLWGIAHLLRSKTARKPRRTVAKAIKITDLQSLETLPTALILGYFIPTLVMVVPVPSNTLHQWLGGL
;
A
#
# COMPACT_ATOMS: atom_id res chain seq x y z
N MET A 1 38.22 11.59 -10.68
CA MET A 1 36.77 11.32 -10.87
C MET A 1 36.62 10.02 -11.64
N GLY A 2 36.57 8.89 -10.95
CA GLY A 2 36.35 7.59 -11.59
C GLY A 2 34.86 7.28 -11.61
N ALA A 3 34.26 7.19 -12.80
CA ALA A 3 32.93 6.67 -12.98
C ALA A 3 32.94 5.19 -12.57
N ALA A 4 32.55 4.90 -11.32
CA ALA A 4 32.31 3.54 -10.87
C ALA A 4 31.09 3.02 -11.62
N THR A 5 31.32 2.39 -12.77
CA THR A 5 30.31 1.62 -13.50
C THR A 5 29.68 0.64 -12.53
N SER A 6 28.44 0.91 -12.13
CA SER A 6 27.64 0.05 -11.28
C SER A 6 27.28 -1.20 -12.07
N SER A 7 28.15 -2.21 -12.09
CA SER A 7 27.82 -3.46 -12.74
C SER A 7 26.75 -4.17 -11.89
N LEU A 8 25.52 -4.14 -12.40
CA LEU A 8 24.44 -4.98 -11.92
C LEU A 8 24.93 -6.44 -11.85
N GLY A 9 24.51 -7.17 -10.82
CA GLY A 9 24.80 -8.60 -10.74
C GLY A 9 24.25 -9.32 -11.97
N PRO A 10 24.85 -10.45 -12.40
CA PRO A 10 24.42 -11.17 -13.61
C PRO A 10 22.94 -11.60 -13.58
N MET A 11 22.36 -11.78 -12.38
CA MET A 11 20.94 -12.12 -12.20
C MET A 11 19.99 -10.91 -12.12
N SER A 12 20.51 -9.67 -12.11
CA SER A 12 19.65 -8.49 -11.92
C SER A 12 18.84 -8.18 -13.17
N VAL A 13 19.41 -8.36 -14.37
CA VAL A 13 18.71 -8.13 -15.64
C VAL A 13 17.52 -9.08 -15.82
N PRO A 14 17.65 -10.41 -15.68
CA PRO A 14 16.49 -11.30 -15.77
C PRO A 14 15.47 -11.03 -14.64
N ALA A 15 15.92 -10.72 -13.42
CA ALA A 15 15.00 -10.37 -12.34
C ALA A 15 14.19 -9.08 -12.63
N ILE A 16 14.83 -8.04 -13.17
CA ILE A 16 14.16 -6.80 -13.59
C ILE A 16 13.14 -7.09 -14.70
N ALA A 17 13.49 -7.92 -15.69
CA ALA A 17 12.58 -8.28 -16.77
C ALA A 17 11.33 -9.03 -16.24
N VAL A 18 11.53 -9.97 -15.31
CA VAL A 18 10.43 -10.69 -14.65
C VAL A 18 9.57 -9.73 -13.83
N LEU A 19 10.18 -8.84 -13.03
CA LEU A 19 9.44 -7.85 -12.24
C LEU A 19 8.66 -6.88 -13.13
N PHE A 20 9.19 -6.51 -14.28
CA PHE A 20 8.48 -5.69 -15.25
C PHE A 20 7.29 -6.43 -15.88
N GLY A 21 7.44 -7.73 -16.17
CA GLY A 21 6.32 -8.58 -16.57
C GLY A 21 5.23 -8.66 -15.49
N ILE A 22 5.62 -8.86 -14.23
CA ILE A 22 4.70 -8.86 -13.08
C ILE A 22 4.01 -7.50 -12.94
N TYR A 23 4.73 -6.40 -13.16
CA TYR A 23 4.16 -5.05 -13.12
C TYR A 23 3.05 -4.86 -14.16
N ILE A 24 3.27 -5.30 -15.40
CA ILE A 24 2.25 -5.22 -16.46
C ILE A 24 1.03 -6.07 -16.10
N LEU A 25 1.24 -7.29 -15.61
CA LEU A 25 0.15 -8.17 -15.17
C LEU A 25 -0.62 -7.58 -13.99
N GLY A 26 0.08 -6.96 -13.03
CA GLY A 26 -0.51 -6.28 -11.89
C GLY A 26 -1.34 -5.06 -12.31
N LEU A 27 -0.84 -4.26 -13.25
CA LEU A 27 -1.57 -3.15 -13.87
C LEU A 27 -2.89 -3.61 -14.50
N ASP A 28 -2.84 -4.65 -15.33
CA ASP A 28 -4.04 -5.17 -16.00
C ASP A 28 -5.03 -5.78 -14.99
N SER A 29 -4.53 -6.51 -14.00
CA SER A 29 -5.37 -7.15 -12.97
C SER A 29 -6.05 -6.12 -12.06
N MET A 30 -5.37 -5.04 -11.70
CA MET A 30 -5.91 -4.02 -10.80
C MET A 30 -6.77 -2.98 -11.51
N TYR A 31 -6.29 -2.43 -12.62
CA TYR A 31 -6.94 -1.31 -13.31
C TYR A 31 -7.64 -1.75 -14.59
N GLY A 32 -7.02 -2.64 -15.37
CA GLY A 32 -7.61 -3.16 -16.60
C GLY A 32 -8.90 -3.94 -16.32
N LEU A 33 -8.91 -4.80 -15.29
CA LEU A 33 -10.06 -5.64 -14.96
C LEU A 33 -11.25 -4.80 -14.49
N VAL A 34 -11.03 -3.84 -13.59
CA VAL A 34 -12.09 -2.96 -13.08
C VAL A 34 -12.65 -2.01 -14.15
N ALA A 35 -11.84 -1.67 -15.16
CA ALA A 35 -12.32 -0.94 -16.33
C ALA A 35 -13.15 -1.81 -17.27
N ARG A 36 -12.81 -3.10 -17.42
CA ARG A 36 -13.51 -4.03 -18.32
C ARG A 36 -14.81 -4.60 -17.75
N ASN A 37 -14.95 -4.69 -16.43
CA ASN A 37 -16.11 -5.29 -15.77
C ASN A 37 -17.21 -4.29 -15.37
N GLY A 38 -17.08 -3.02 -15.75
CA GLY A 38 -18.05 -1.96 -15.43
C GLY A 38 -17.96 -1.40 -14.00
N TYR A 39 -16.97 -1.82 -13.20
CA TYR A 39 -16.81 -1.35 -11.82
C TYR A 39 -16.53 0.15 -11.75
N ILE A 40 -15.64 0.67 -12.60
CA ILE A 40 -15.33 2.10 -12.65
C ILE A 40 -16.57 2.92 -13.04
N ASP A 41 -17.39 2.42 -13.97
CA ASP A 41 -18.62 3.10 -14.39
C ASP A 41 -19.62 3.19 -13.24
N ALA A 42 -19.79 2.11 -12.46
CA ALA A 42 -20.63 2.11 -11.25
C ALA A 42 -20.15 3.15 -10.21
N LEU A 43 -18.83 3.31 -10.04
CA LEU A 43 -18.26 4.30 -9.11
C LEU A 43 -18.45 5.74 -9.60
N ILE A 44 -18.39 5.96 -10.92
CA ILE A 44 -18.65 7.26 -11.54
C ILE A 44 -20.14 7.61 -11.44
N ASP A 45 -21.03 6.64 -11.65
CA ASP A 45 -22.48 6.82 -11.49
C ASP A 45 -22.84 7.18 -10.04
N LEU A 46 -22.28 6.45 -9.07
CA LEU A 46 -22.44 6.73 -7.64
C LEU A 46 -22.02 8.15 -7.26
N ARG A 47 -20.97 8.67 -7.91
CA ARG A 47 -20.54 10.07 -7.76
C ARG A 47 -21.52 11.06 -8.37
N HIS A 48 -22.01 10.82 -9.59
CA HIS A 48 -22.79 11.81 -10.33
C HIS A 48 -24.25 11.89 -9.87
N ASN A 49 -24.80 10.77 -9.38
CA ASN A 49 -26.23 10.63 -9.08
C ASN A 49 -26.52 10.35 -7.57
N GLY A 50 -25.59 10.67 -6.65
CA GLY A 50 -25.71 10.34 -5.21
C GLY A 50 -26.92 10.97 -4.47
N PRO A 51 -27.46 10.33 -3.40
CA PRO A 51 -26.71 9.87 -2.21
C PRO A 51 -26.79 8.34 -2.02
N GLN A 52 -26.33 7.59 -3.03
CA GLN A 52 -26.55 6.15 -3.07
C GLN A 52 -26.06 5.46 -1.80
N TYR A 53 -26.85 4.50 -1.33
CA TYR A 53 -26.59 3.79 -0.10
C TYR A 53 -25.36 2.87 -0.23
N LEU A 54 -24.67 2.62 0.87
CA LEU A 54 -23.60 1.64 0.90
C LEU A 54 -24.14 0.27 0.45
N PRO A 55 -23.35 -0.54 -0.28
CA PRO A 55 -23.82 -1.78 -0.88
C PRO A 55 -24.52 -2.69 0.15
N GLY A 56 -25.81 -2.99 -0.06
CA GLY A 56 -26.57 -3.86 0.84
C GLY A 56 -27.07 -3.20 2.14
N SER A 57 -27.02 -1.87 2.26
CA SER A 57 -27.50 -1.12 3.43
C SER A 57 -28.49 0.00 3.07
N THR A 58 -29.05 0.65 4.10
CA THR A 58 -29.81 1.91 3.99
C THR A 58 -28.98 3.13 4.43
N ASN A 59 -27.67 2.98 4.59
CA ASN A 59 -26.77 4.03 5.04
C ASN A 59 -26.27 4.84 3.84
N PRO A 60 -26.52 6.16 3.77
CA PRO A 60 -26.02 6.96 2.65
C PRO A 60 -24.49 7.01 2.66
N VAL A 61 -23.88 7.00 1.47
CA VAL A 61 -22.44 7.15 1.31
C VAL A 61 -22.00 8.57 1.67
N LEU A 62 -20.96 8.69 2.50
CA LEU A 62 -20.34 9.96 2.84
C LEU A 62 -19.45 10.45 1.69
N THR A 63 -19.76 11.64 1.18
CA THR A 63 -19.07 12.24 0.02
C THR A 63 -18.21 13.46 0.38
N HIS A 64 -18.26 13.91 1.63
CA HIS A 64 -17.58 15.10 2.09
C HIS A 64 -16.87 14.81 3.41
N PHE A 65 -15.55 14.67 3.34
CA PHE A 65 -14.69 14.39 4.48
C PHE A 65 -13.94 15.67 4.86
N THR A 66 -12.99 16.07 4.03
CA THR A 66 -12.04 17.15 4.28
C THR A 66 -12.46 18.49 3.67
N GLY A 67 -13.35 18.47 2.68
CA GLY A 67 -13.69 19.63 1.84
C GLY A 67 -12.73 19.83 0.66
N ILE A 68 -11.67 19.01 0.54
CA ILE A 68 -10.77 19.03 -0.62
C ILE A 68 -11.31 18.03 -1.65
N ALA A 69 -11.81 18.55 -2.76
CA ALA A 69 -12.56 17.77 -3.74
C ALA A 69 -11.86 16.49 -4.21
N LEU A 70 -10.54 16.51 -4.45
CA LEU A 70 -9.80 15.31 -4.86
C LEU A 70 -9.69 14.26 -3.73
N LEU A 71 -9.43 14.70 -2.50
CA LEU A 71 -9.28 13.79 -1.36
C LEU A 71 -10.61 13.15 -1.01
N ASP A 72 -11.68 13.94 -0.96
CA ASP A 72 -13.02 13.45 -0.65
C ASP A 72 -13.47 12.40 -1.67
N LYS A 73 -13.18 12.63 -2.95
CA LYS A 73 -13.43 11.65 -4.02
C LYS A 73 -12.70 10.33 -3.81
N LEU A 74 -11.43 10.37 -3.37
CA LEU A 74 -10.64 9.17 -3.12
C LEU A 74 -11.11 8.43 -1.87
N LEU A 75 -11.47 9.16 -0.81
CA LEU A 75 -11.96 8.59 0.45
C LEU A 75 -13.34 7.97 0.29
N THR A 76 -14.26 8.63 -0.40
CA THR A 76 -15.58 8.07 -0.75
C THR A 76 -15.44 6.79 -1.55
N LEU A 77 -14.56 6.81 -2.55
CA LEU A 77 -14.29 5.63 -3.36
C LEU A 77 -13.82 4.47 -2.48
N ALA A 78 -12.77 4.69 -1.69
CA ALA A 78 -12.25 3.68 -0.77
C ALA A 78 -13.33 3.16 0.19
N GLY A 79 -14.16 4.03 0.76
CA GLY A 79 -15.26 3.64 1.65
C GLY A 79 -16.26 2.69 0.97
N VAL A 80 -16.65 2.97 -0.27
CA VAL A 80 -17.55 2.08 -1.04
C VAL A 80 -16.84 0.78 -1.43
N MET A 81 -15.57 0.81 -1.81
CA MET A 81 -14.81 -0.38 -2.20
C MET A 81 -14.65 -1.38 -1.05
N PHE A 82 -14.39 -0.87 0.17
CA PHE A 82 -14.10 -1.68 1.35
C PHE A 82 -15.30 -1.91 2.27
N ALA A 83 -16.45 -1.31 1.95
CA ALA A 83 -17.73 -1.45 2.61
C ALA A 83 -17.98 -2.85 3.20
N ASN A 84 -18.15 -3.82 2.31
CA ASN A 84 -18.52 -5.19 2.67
C ASN A 84 -17.33 -6.02 3.16
N VAL A 85 -16.13 -5.43 3.16
CA VAL A 85 -14.91 -6.03 3.74
C VAL A 85 -14.89 -5.76 5.24
N THR A 86 -15.28 -4.56 5.67
CA THR A 86 -15.19 -4.10 7.05
C THR A 86 -16.45 -4.31 7.89
N ASP A 87 -17.62 -4.52 7.26
CA ASP A 87 -18.91 -4.62 7.97
C ASP A 87 -19.25 -6.05 8.44
N GLY A 88 -18.55 -7.07 7.94
CA GLY A 88 -18.81 -8.47 8.23
C GLY A 88 -20.04 -9.07 7.52
N SER A 89 -20.75 -8.31 6.67
CA SER A 89 -21.93 -8.80 5.93
C SER A 89 -21.58 -9.86 4.89
N ALA A 90 -20.34 -9.85 4.41
CA ALA A 90 -19.76 -10.85 3.53
C ALA A 90 -18.53 -11.51 4.18
N PRO A 91 -18.70 -12.54 5.03
CA PRO A 91 -17.60 -13.13 5.81
C PRO A 91 -16.42 -13.60 4.97
N GLN A 92 -16.65 -14.05 3.74
CA GLN A 92 -15.59 -14.46 2.81
C GLN A 92 -14.72 -13.27 2.38
N LEU A 93 -15.34 -12.11 2.13
CA LEU A 93 -14.64 -10.87 1.79
C LEU A 93 -13.92 -10.29 3.01
N SER A 94 -14.55 -10.30 4.18
CA SER A 94 -13.90 -9.87 5.43
C SER A 94 -12.70 -10.73 5.79
N LEU A 95 -12.81 -12.06 5.66
CA LEU A 95 -11.68 -12.97 5.89
C LEU A 95 -10.54 -12.74 4.88
N TYR A 96 -10.88 -12.50 3.62
CA TYR A 96 -9.90 -12.10 2.61
C TYR A 96 -9.23 -10.76 2.94
N GLY A 97 -10.00 -9.78 3.41
CA GLY A 97 -9.49 -8.49 3.88
C GLY A 97 -8.54 -8.62 5.06
N PHE A 98 -8.87 -9.48 6.03
CA PHE A 98 -7.98 -9.78 7.17
C PHE A 98 -6.66 -10.42 6.72
N TYR A 99 -6.73 -11.41 5.82
CA TYR A 99 -5.55 -12.01 5.22
C TYR A 99 -4.68 -10.97 4.50
N PHE A 100 -5.30 -10.14 3.65
CA PHE A 100 -4.61 -9.08 2.91
C PHE A 100 -3.98 -8.05 3.85
N ALA A 101 -4.68 -7.68 4.93
CA ALA A 101 -4.18 -6.75 5.93
C ALA A 101 -2.90 -7.26 6.62
N GLY A 102 -2.83 -8.56 6.93
CA GLY A 102 -1.63 -9.17 7.51
C GLY A 102 -0.42 -9.19 6.56
N GLN A 103 -0.68 -9.39 5.26
CA GLN A 103 0.38 -9.31 4.24
C GLN A 103 0.97 -7.90 4.13
N LEU A 104 0.14 -6.86 4.26
CA LEU A 104 0.57 -5.47 4.17
C LEU A 104 1.53 -5.10 5.30
N VAL A 105 1.26 -5.51 6.54
CA VAL A 105 2.17 -5.29 7.68
C VAL A 105 3.52 -5.96 7.43
N SER A 106 3.49 -7.20 6.95
CA SER A 106 4.70 -7.98 6.69
C SER A 106 5.57 -7.31 5.63
N ILE A 107 4.99 -6.90 4.50
CA ILE A 107 5.76 -6.27 3.43
C ILE A 107 6.22 -4.86 3.82
N PHE A 108 5.40 -4.09 4.53
CA PHE A 108 5.78 -2.76 5.01
C PHE A 108 6.98 -2.83 5.95
N THR A 109 7.00 -3.84 6.84
CA THR A 109 8.14 -4.10 7.73
C THR A 109 9.43 -4.33 6.92
N VAL A 110 9.36 -5.13 5.86
CA VAL A 110 10.52 -5.40 4.99
C VAL A 110 11.03 -4.12 4.34
N ILE A 111 10.16 -3.32 3.72
CA ILE A 111 10.59 -2.08 3.06
C ILE A 111 11.09 -1.03 4.06
N ALA A 112 10.53 -0.99 5.28
CA ALA A 112 10.97 -0.09 6.33
C ALA A 112 12.39 -0.43 6.80
N ILE A 113 12.62 -1.70 7.14
CA ILE A 113 13.95 -2.20 7.52
C ILE A 113 14.95 -1.94 6.39
N GLU A 114 14.57 -2.21 5.14
CA GLU A 114 15.44 -1.99 3.98
C GLU A 114 15.77 -0.50 3.77
N GLY A 115 14.81 0.39 3.99
CA GLY A 115 15.01 1.84 3.96
C GLY A 115 15.89 2.35 5.10
N MET A 116 15.85 1.70 6.26
CA MET A 116 16.66 2.03 7.44
C MET A 116 18.14 1.64 7.29
N ARG A 117 18.50 0.76 6.35
CA ARG A 117 19.89 0.32 6.14
C ARG A 117 20.80 1.47 5.70
N GLU A 118 22.02 1.51 6.24
CA GLU A 118 23.02 2.57 5.99
C GLU A 118 23.31 2.76 4.50
N GLY A 119 23.33 1.68 3.72
CA GLY A 119 23.56 1.74 2.26
C GLY A 119 22.45 2.45 1.48
N ASN A 120 21.26 2.55 2.05
CA ASN A 120 20.04 3.08 1.43
C ASN A 120 19.64 4.45 1.97
N GLN A 121 20.23 4.88 3.09
CA GLN A 121 20.04 6.20 3.66
C GLN A 121 20.35 7.30 2.64
N GLY A 122 19.48 8.31 2.58
CA GLY A 122 19.56 9.42 1.63
C GLY A 122 19.15 9.07 0.18
N GLY A 123 18.65 7.86 -0.08
CA GLY A 123 18.14 7.43 -1.38
C GLY A 123 16.62 7.17 -1.38
N ILE A 124 16.10 6.77 -2.55
CA ILE A 124 14.67 6.46 -2.74
C ILE A 124 14.17 5.30 -1.86
N MET A 125 15.06 4.41 -1.40
CA MET A 125 14.71 3.33 -0.46
C MET A 125 14.42 3.86 0.96
N ALA A 126 15.07 4.94 1.38
CA ALA A 126 14.81 5.57 2.68
C ALA A 126 13.43 6.26 2.74
N LEU A 127 12.80 6.51 1.59
CA LEU A 127 11.43 7.02 1.48
C LEU A 127 10.38 5.91 1.66
N TYR A 128 10.65 4.92 2.51
CA TYR A 128 9.76 3.78 2.75
C TYR A 128 8.34 4.16 3.20
N PRO A 129 8.08 5.27 3.94
CA PRO A 129 6.71 5.68 4.23
C PRO A 129 5.94 6.04 2.95
N LEU A 130 6.59 6.70 1.98
CA LEU A 130 5.96 7.04 0.70
C LEU A 130 5.67 5.79 -0.13
N TRP A 131 6.55 4.78 -0.08
CA TRP A 131 6.27 3.48 -0.69
C TRP A 131 5.06 2.80 -0.03
N GLY A 132 4.93 2.87 1.29
CA GLY A 132 3.73 2.39 1.99
C GLY A 132 2.46 3.12 1.59
N CYS A 133 2.49 4.46 1.54
CA CYS A 133 1.36 5.25 1.05
C CYS A 133 0.99 4.89 -0.39
N ALA A 134 1.99 4.70 -1.26
CA ALA A 134 1.77 4.27 -2.64
C ALA A 134 1.15 2.86 -2.70
N MET A 135 1.59 1.91 -1.88
CA MET A 135 0.95 0.59 -1.82
C MET A 135 -0.51 0.67 -1.39
N GLN A 136 -0.83 1.51 -0.41
CA GLN A 136 -2.20 1.66 0.09
C GLN A 136 -3.10 2.36 -0.93
N GLY A 137 -2.59 3.41 -1.60
CA GLY A 137 -3.38 4.24 -2.52
C GLY A 137 -3.42 3.75 -3.96
N LEU A 138 -2.32 3.18 -4.48
CA LEU A 138 -2.18 2.68 -5.85
C LEU A 138 -2.23 1.16 -5.92
N GLY A 139 -2.25 0.49 -4.78
CA GLY A 139 -2.31 -0.95 -4.67
C GLY A 139 -0.95 -1.65 -4.68
N TYR A 140 -0.95 -2.82 -4.05
CA TYR A 140 0.23 -3.67 -3.91
C TYR A 140 0.78 -4.14 -5.26
N GLY A 141 -0.09 -4.66 -6.14
CA GLY A 141 0.30 -5.25 -7.43
C GLY A 141 0.95 -4.25 -8.39
N PHE A 142 0.62 -2.96 -8.26
CA PHE A 142 1.28 -1.88 -8.97
C PHE A 142 2.60 -1.47 -8.31
N THR A 143 2.60 -1.28 -6.99
CA THR A 143 3.70 -0.60 -6.29
C THR A 143 4.90 -1.50 -6.04
N MET A 144 4.68 -2.76 -5.65
CA MET A 144 5.76 -3.66 -5.23
C MET A 144 6.73 -4.07 -6.33
N PRO A 145 6.27 -4.39 -7.56
CA PRO A 145 7.19 -4.66 -8.66
C PRO A 145 8.09 -3.45 -8.97
N LEU A 146 7.53 -2.23 -8.93
CA LEU A 146 8.29 -0.99 -9.10
C LEU A 146 9.32 -0.79 -7.99
N TRP A 147 8.93 -1.02 -6.73
CA TRP A 147 9.85 -0.97 -5.60
C TRP A 147 10.99 -1.98 -5.79
N GLY A 148 10.69 -3.22 -6.21
CA GLY A 148 11.70 -4.25 -6.48
C GLY A 148 12.67 -3.87 -7.61
N ILE A 149 12.17 -3.28 -8.70
CA ILE A 149 13.00 -2.76 -9.79
C ILE A 149 13.89 -1.63 -9.26
N ALA A 150 13.32 -0.66 -8.52
CA ALA A 150 14.07 0.44 -7.94
C ALA A 150 15.13 -0.05 -6.94
N HIS A 151 14.82 -1.08 -6.15
CA HIS A 151 15.75 -1.73 -5.24
C HIS A 151 16.94 -2.33 -6.00
N LEU A 152 16.71 -3.14 -7.03
CA LEU A 152 17.78 -3.74 -7.82
C LEU A 152 18.66 -2.70 -8.52
N LEU A 153 18.08 -1.57 -8.96
CA LEU A 153 18.81 -0.51 -9.67
C LEU A 153 19.57 0.44 -8.74
N ARG A 154 19.01 0.77 -7.57
CA ARG A 154 19.48 1.88 -6.73
C ARG A 154 20.01 1.45 -5.38
N SER A 155 19.54 0.32 -4.84
CA SER A 155 19.96 -0.14 -3.52
C SER A 155 21.43 -0.53 -3.52
N LYS A 156 22.19 -0.03 -2.54
CA LYS A 156 23.59 -0.44 -2.35
C LYS A 156 23.69 -1.81 -1.68
N THR A 157 22.61 -2.27 -1.05
CA THR A 157 22.52 -3.58 -0.39
C THR A 157 22.30 -4.71 -1.41
N ALA A 158 21.69 -4.40 -2.57
CA ALA A 158 21.47 -5.34 -3.67
C ALA A 158 22.72 -5.62 -4.52
N ARG A 159 23.83 -4.91 -4.26
CA ARG A 159 25.08 -5.04 -5.04
C ARG A 159 25.86 -6.29 -4.63
N LYS A 160 26.73 -6.76 -5.53
CA LYS A 160 27.56 -7.96 -5.33
C LYS A 160 28.25 -7.96 -3.95
N PRO A 161 28.29 -9.10 -3.24
CA PRO A 161 28.94 -9.21 -1.94
C PRO A 161 30.40 -8.75 -2.03
N ARG A 162 30.71 -7.67 -1.31
CA ARG A 162 32.06 -7.14 -1.08
C ARG A 162 32.15 -6.71 0.38
N ARG A 163 33.35 -6.47 0.91
CA ARG A 163 33.52 -5.88 2.27
C ARG A 163 32.68 -4.62 2.49
N THR A 164 32.38 -3.86 1.43
CA THR A 164 31.51 -2.69 1.44
C THR A 164 30.02 -3.00 1.70
N VAL A 165 29.55 -4.22 1.43
CA VAL A 165 28.17 -4.65 1.66
C VAL A 165 27.88 -4.85 3.14
N ALA A 166 28.85 -5.35 3.92
CA ALA A 166 28.70 -5.53 5.37
C ALA A 166 28.37 -4.22 6.09
N LYS A 167 28.97 -3.11 5.66
CA LYS A 167 28.62 -1.77 6.14
C LYS A 167 27.26 -1.32 5.59
N ALA A 168 27.00 -1.52 4.31
CA ALA A 168 25.75 -1.11 3.67
C ALA A 168 24.49 -1.76 4.27
N ILE A 169 24.59 -3.00 4.78
CA ILE A 169 23.45 -3.70 5.41
C ILE A 169 23.21 -3.30 6.87
N LYS A 170 24.16 -2.61 7.52
CA LYS A 170 24.02 -2.20 8.92
C LYS A 170 22.88 -1.22 9.07
N ILE A 171 22.15 -1.30 10.19
CA ILE A 171 21.19 -0.29 10.63
C ILE A 171 21.87 0.51 11.74
N THR A 172 22.03 1.80 11.54
CA THR A 172 22.71 2.70 12.49
C THR A 172 21.76 3.30 13.51
N ASP A 173 20.51 3.55 13.10
CA ASP A 173 19.45 4.05 13.97
C ASP A 173 18.63 2.88 14.53
N LEU A 174 19.09 2.34 15.67
CA LEU A 174 18.41 1.24 16.34
C LEU A 174 17.10 1.68 17.00
N GLN A 175 16.98 2.95 17.39
CA GLN A 175 15.77 3.47 18.02
C GLN A 175 14.60 3.46 17.03
N SER A 176 14.82 3.86 15.78
CA SER A 176 13.79 3.74 14.73
C SER A 176 13.40 2.29 14.45
N LEU A 177 14.34 1.35 14.57
CA LEU A 177 14.06 -0.08 14.38
C LEU A 177 13.25 -0.65 15.57
N GLU A 178 13.62 -0.30 16.80
CA GLU A 178 12.95 -0.75 18.03
C GLU A 178 11.53 -0.20 18.16
N THR A 179 11.29 1.02 17.66
CA THR A 179 9.96 1.65 17.67
C THR A 179 9.05 1.17 16.54
N LEU A 180 9.58 0.46 15.54
CA LEU A 180 8.81 0.01 14.38
C LEU A 180 7.59 -0.85 14.75
N PRO A 181 7.67 -1.85 15.65
CA PRO A 181 6.49 -2.61 16.08
C PRO A 181 5.41 -1.72 16.73
N THR A 182 5.82 -0.80 17.60
CA THR A 182 4.89 0.15 18.23
C THR A 182 4.24 1.06 17.20
N ALA A 183 5.02 1.57 16.23
CA ALA A 183 4.50 2.38 15.14
C ALA A 183 3.50 1.62 14.27
N LEU A 184 3.73 0.33 13.99
CA LEU A 184 2.80 -0.53 13.26
C LEU A 184 1.52 -0.81 14.06
N ILE A 185 1.63 -1.01 15.38
CA ILE A 185 0.45 -1.21 16.23
C ILE A 185 -0.40 0.06 16.25
N LEU A 186 0.20 1.22 16.54
CA LEU A 186 -0.50 2.48 16.66
C LEU A 186 -1.01 3.01 15.31
N GLY A 187 -0.22 2.88 14.26
CA GLY A 187 -0.49 3.47 12.94
C GLY A 187 -1.29 2.57 12.00
N TYR A 188 -1.42 1.28 12.29
CA TYR A 188 -2.13 0.34 11.42
C TYR A 188 -3.07 -0.58 12.18
N PHE A 189 -2.59 -1.30 13.19
CA PHE A 189 -3.40 -2.31 13.86
C PHE A 189 -4.60 -1.70 14.61
N ILE A 190 -4.36 -0.67 15.43
CA ILE A 190 -5.44 0.02 16.16
C ILE A 190 -6.46 0.64 15.20
N PRO A 191 -6.07 1.44 14.18
CA PRO A 191 -7.01 1.95 13.19
C PRO A 191 -7.83 0.86 12.50
N THR A 192 -7.20 -0.25 12.12
CA THR A 192 -7.89 -1.38 11.47
C THR A 192 -8.90 -2.04 12.41
N LEU A 193 -8.60 -2.16 13.71
CA LEU A 193 -9.57 -2.63 14.69
C LEU A 193 -10.73 -1.65 14.85
N VAL A 194 -10.46 -0.35 14.89
CA VAL A 194 -11.50 0.68 15.02
C VAL A 194 -12.47 0.67 13.83
N MET A 195 -12.01 0.32 12.62
CA MET A 195 -12.87 0.15 11.44
C MET A 195 -13.97 -0.92 11.65
N VAL A 196 -13.66 -2.02 12.34
CA VAL A 196 -14.62 -3.12 12.55
C VAL A 196 -15.46 -2.98 13.82
N VAL A 197 -15.20 -1.98 14.67
CA VAL A 197 -16.03 -1.73 15.86
C VAL A 197 -17.32 -1.03 15.43
N PRO A 198 -18.51 -1.57 15.78
CA PRO A 198 -19.77 -0.89 15.50
C PRO A 198 -19.84 0.45 16.24
N VAL A 199 -20.12 1.54 15.52
CA VAL A 199 -20.39 2.86 16.12
C VAL A 199 -21.80 3.33 15.80
N PRO A 200 -22.50 4.03 16.72
CA PRO A 200 -23.88 4.47 16.49
C PRO A 200 -24.07 5.47 15.34
N SER A 201 -23.02 6.19 14.95
CA SER A 201 -23.07 7.22 13.92
C SER A 201 -22.46 6.69 12.62
N ASN A 202 -23.28 6.50 11.60
CA ASN A 202 -22.84 6.10 10.25
C ASN A 202 -21.76 7.04 9.69
N THR A 203 -21.93 8.35 9.88
CA THR A 203 -20.93 9.34 9.45
C THR A 203 -19.59 9.13 10.16
N LEU A 204 -19.60 8.89 11.47
CA LEU A 204 -18.38 8.63 12.23
C LEU A 204 -17.74 7.30 11.81
N HIS A 205 -18.55 6.27 11.56
CA HIS A 205 -18.05 4.96 11.14
C HIS A 205 -17.30 5.05 9.81
N GLN A 206 -17.89 5.73 8.83
CA GLN A 206 -17.28 5.93 7.51
C GLN A 206 -16.00 6.78 7.61
N TRP A 207 -15.92 7.75 8.53
CA TRP A 207 -14.69 8.49 8.83
C TRP A 207 -13.56 7.61 9.38
N LEU A 208 -13.93 6.61 10.17
CA LEU A 208 -13.00 5.63 10.71
C LEU A 208 -12.63 4.56 9.68
N GLY A 209 -13.32 4.52 8.53
CA GLY A 209 -13.11 3.56 7.45
C GLY A 209 -13.91 2.27 7.59
N GLY A 210 -14.94 2.25 8.43
CA GLY A 210 -15.87 1.13 8.60
C GLY A 210 -17.31 1.49 8.25
N LEU A 211 -18.21 0.48 8.28
CA LEU A 211 -19.65 0.62 8.03
C LEU A 211 -20.52 0.04 9.14
#